data_AF-A9A4I1-F1
#
_entry.id   AF-A9A4I1-F1
#
_cell.length_a   1.000
_cell.length_b   1.000
_cell.length_c   1.000
_cell.angle_alpha   90.00
_cell.angle_beta   90.00
_cell.angle_gamma   90.00
#
_symmetry.space_group_name_H-M   'P 1'
#
loop_
_entity.id
_entity.type
_entity.pdbx_description
1 polymer ?
#
loop_
_entity_poly.entity_id
_entity_poly.type
_entity_poly.pdbx_seq_one_letter_code
_entity_poly.pdbx_strand_id
1 'polypeptide(L)'
;MLTEVSFEAIGSIATAAATIVLVVLLYRTVKQFESTVEVSRIQTEYRFRPWIGHLGAIKKMDDSINGDCQFSITVRNFGELPASGVTAKFALFSKLPSKDELKTTDMSSFSLGPMLPGMDKQYWFFIPNDKWKKAADGQEKIFTALYFDYAASGNKSGYGIISEYNADAKNFIHKEMWIDDSKL
;
A
#
# COMPACT_ATOMS: atom_id res chain seq x y z
N MET A 1 -39.27 37.69 -60.64
CA MET A 1 -38.37 38.31 -59.65
C MET A 1 -38.68 37.74 -58.25
N LEU A 2 -38.63 36.41 -58.09
CA LEU A 2 -38.94 35.70 -56.82
C LEU A 2 -38.14 34.38 -56.68
N THR A 3 -36.96 34.30 -57.30
CA THR A 3 -36.13 33.07 -57.32
C THR A 3 -34.74 33.23 -56.71
N GLU A 4 -34.26 34.46 -56.47
CA GLU A 4 -32.93 34.69 -55.90
C GLU A 4 -32.88 34.63 -54.36
N VAL A 5 -34.01 34.77 -53.67
CA VAL A 5 -34.06 34.76 -52.19
C VAL A 5 -33.93 33.35 -51.59
N SER A 6 -33.84 32.29 -52.41
CA SER A 6 -33.85 30.90 -51.90
C SER A 6 -32.46 30.32 -51.66
N PHE A 7 -31.47 30.56 -52.53
CA PHE A 7 -30.19 29.86 -52.46
C PHE A 7 -29.26 30.39 -51.36
N GLU A 8 -29.19 31.71 -51.17
CA GLU A 8 -28.36 32.31 -50.11
C GLU A 8 -28.92 32.03 -48.71
N ALA A 9 -30.26 32.09 -48.57
CA ALA A 9 -30.94 31.74 -47.33
C ALA A 9 -30.75 30.26 -46.98
N ILE A 10 -30.85 29.34 -47.95
CA ILE A 10 -30.60 27.91 -47.72
C ILE A 10 -29.12 27.65 -47.39
N GLY A 11 -28.19 28.32 -48.07
CA GLY A 11 -26.74 28.19 -47.81
C GLY A 11 -26.34 28.66 -46.41
N SER A 12 -26.91 29.78 -45.94
CA SER A 12 -26.66 30.29 -44.58
C SER A 12 -27.25 29.37 -43.50
N ILE A 13 -28.46 28.84 -43.69
CA ILE A 13 -29.07 27.88 -42.76
C ILE A 13 -28.28 26.56 -42.72
N ALA A 14 -27.83 26.05 -43.87
CA ALA A 14 -27.02 24.84 -43.94
C ALA A 14 -25.67 25.01 -43.23
N THR A 15 -25.03 26.17 -43.37
CA THR A 15 -23.77 26.50 -42.70
C THR A 15 -23.97 26.63 -41.18
N ALA A 16 -25.08 27.24 -40.74
CA ALA A 16 -25.44 27.34 -39.33
C ALA A 16 -25.71 25.94 -38.73
N ALA A 17 -26.44 25.08 -39.43
CA ALA A 17 -26.69 23.70 -39.00
C ALA A 17 -25.40 22.88 -38.91
N ALA A 18 -24.52 22.98 -39.92
CA ALA A 18 -23.22 22.31 -39.91
C ALA A 18 -22.34 22.80 -38.74
N THR A 19 -22.37 24.09 -38.43
CA THR A 19 -21.64 24.68 -37.30
C THR A 19 -22.18 24.15 -35.97
N ILE A 20 -23.50 24.05 -35.80
CA ILE A 20 -24.11 23.48 -34.59
C ILE A 20 -23.70 22.00 -34.43
N VAL A 21 -23.76 21.21 -35.51
CA VAL A 21 -23.33 19.80 -35.49
C VAL A 21 -21.85 19.68 -35.12
N LEU A 22 -20.99 20.53 -35.69
CA LEU A 22 -19.57 20.58 -35.36
C LEU A 22 -19.37 20.86 -33.86
N VAL A 23 -20.06 21.86 -33.30
CA VAL A 23 -19.97 22.22 -31.87
C VAL A 23 -20.40 21.04 -30.99
N VAL A 24 -21.49 20.34 -31.34
CA VAL A 24 -21.96 19.17 -30.58
C VAL A 24 -20.96 18.02 -30.63
N LEU A 25 -20.37 17.75 -31.81
CA LEU A 25 -19.33 16.72 -31.96
C LEU A 25 -18.07 17.06 -31.18
N LEU A 26 -17.68 18.33 -31.18
CA LEU A 26 -16.50 18.82 -30.45
C LEU A 26 -16.73 18.71 -28.94
N TYR A 27 -17.92 19.09 -28.45
CA TYR A 27 -18.32 18.90 -27.06
C TYR A 27 -18.27 17.43 -26.63
N ARG A 28 -18.80 16.52 -27.45
CA ARG A 28 -18.74 15.07 -27.17
C ARG A 28 -17.31 14.54 -27.16
N THR A 29 -16.48 15.02 -28.08
CA THR A 29 -15.06 14.66 -28.14
C THR A 29 -14.32 15.10 -26.89
N VAL A 30 -14.57 16.33 -26.41
CA VAL A 30 -13.99 16.82 -25.15
C VAL A 30 -14.44 15.96 -23.97
N LYS A 31 -15.73 15.62 -23.89
CA LYS A 31 -16.26 14.72 -22.85
C LYS A 31 -15.62 13.33 -22.87
N GLN A 32 -15.39 12.77 -24.05
CA GLN A 32 -14.71 11.49 -24.20
C GLN A 32 -13.24 11.56 -23.76
N PHE A 33 -12.55 12.64 -24.08
CA PHE A 33 -11.18 12.87 -23.60
C PHE A 33 -11.13 13.00 -22.08
N GLU A 34 -12.06 13.73 -21.45
CA GLU A 34 -12.14 13.83 -19.98
C GLU A 34 -12.23 12.44 -19.33
N SER A 35 -13.14 11.57 -19.80
CA SER A 35 -13.29 10.22 -19.26
C SER A 35 -12.05 9.35 -19.52
N THR A 36 -11.39 9.51 -20.66
CA THR A 36 -10.17 8.76 -21.00
C THR A 36 -9.03 9.14 -20.06
N VAL A 37 -8.84 10.45 -19.83
CA VAL A 37 -7.84 10.98 -18.90
C VAL A 37 -8.11 10.49 -17.48
N GLU A 38 -9.37 10.45 -17.06
CA GLU A 38 -9.74 9.95 -15.74
C GLU A 38 -9.38 8.47 -15.56
N VAL A 39 -9.71 7.62 -16.53
CA VAL A 39 -9.34 6.20 -16.50
C VAL A 39 -7.83 6.03 -16.52
N SER A 40 -7.12 6.76 -17.38
CA SER A 40 -5.65 6.72 -17.44
C SER A 40 -5.02 7.17 -16.12
N ARG A 41 -5.57 8.20 -15.47
CA ARG A 41 -5.13 8.66 -14.14
C ARG A 41 -5.29 7.56 -13.10
N ILE A 42 -6.46 6.92 -13.04
CA ILE A 42 -6.74 5.82 -12.10
C ILE A 42 -5.78 4.66 -12.37
N GLN A 43 -5.62 4.22 -13.61
CA GLN A 43 -4.70 3.14 -13.98
C GLN A 43 -3.25 3.48 -13.60
N THR A 44 -2.82 4.71 -13.84
CA THR A 44 -1.50 5.20 -13.47
C THR A 44 -1.32 5.15 -11.96
N GLU A 45 -2.29 5.61 -11.18
CA GLU A 45 -2.20 5.61 -9.72
C GLU A 45 -2.18 4.20 -9.11
N TYR A 46 -2.99 3.28 -9.63
CA TYR A 46 -2.98 1.88 -9.18
C TYR A 46 -1.69 1.16 -9.56
N ARG A 47 -1.12 1.46 -10.73
CA ARG A 47 0.13 0.86 -11.21
C ARG A 47 1.35 1.42 -10.49
N PHE A 48 1.42 2.74 -10.38
CA PHE A 48 2.54 3.46 -9.78
C PHE A 48 2.18 3.81 -8.33
N ARG A 49 2.36 2.85 -7.43
CA ARG A 49 2.27 3.08 -5.99
C ARG A 49 3.47 2.46 -5.27
N PRO A 50 3.94 3.04 -4.16
CA PRO A 50 4.88 2.35 -3.29
C PRO A 50 4.20 1.11 -2.72
N TRP A 51 4.91 -0.01 -2.75
CA TRP A 51 4.41 -1.27 -2.18
C TRP A 51 5.45 -1.79 -1.21
N ILE A 52 5.25 -1.48 0.07
CA ILE A 52 6.13 -1.95 1.12
C ILE A 52 5.65 -3.33 1.58
N GLY A 53 6.56 -4.29 1.59
CA GLY A 53 6.29 -5.63 2.08
C GLY A 53 7.52 -6.19 2.78
N HIS A 54 7.32 -7.28 3.53
CA HIS A 54 8.45 -8.06 4.02
C HIS A 54 9.00 -8.97 2.92
N LEU A 55 10.26 -9.36 3.06
CA LEU A 55 10.94 -10.32 2.21
C LEU A 55 11.51 -11.45 3.06
N GLY A 56 11.01 -12.66 2.81
CA GLY A 56 11.46 -13.88 3.49
C GLY A 56 10.95 -14.02 4.93
N ALA A 57 11.46 -15.04 5.63
CA ALA A 57 11.07 -15.31 7.00
C ALA A 57 11.78 -14.39 8.01
N ILE A 58 11.17 -14.22 9.18
CA ILE A 58 11.80 -13.55 10.33
C ILE A 58 12.96 -14.41 10.81
N LYS A 59 14.17 -13.84 10.84
CA LYS A 59 15.37 -14.57 11.27
C LYS A 59 15.70 -14.22 12.71
N LYS A 60 16.07 -15.22 13.51
CA LYS A 60 16.71 -14.99 14.79
C LYS A 60 18.15 -14.53 14.53
N MET A 61 18.61 -13.51 15.25
CA MET A 61 19.99 -13.08 15.26
C MET A 61 20.73 -13.83 16.37
N ASP A 62 21.94 -14.32 16.08
CA ASP A 62 22.74 -15.07 17.06
C ASP A 62 23.31 -14.14 18.14
N ASP A 63 23.70 -12.92 17.74
CA ASP A 63 24.22 -11.90 18.65
C ASP A 63 23.12 -10.90 19.03
N SER A 64 22.74 -10.92 20.31
CA SER A 64 21.84 -9.91 20.87
C SER A 64 22.62 -8.76 21.48
N ILE A 65 22.18 -7.55 21.18
CA ILE A 65 22.74 -6.31 21.73
C ILE A 65 22.29 -6.08 23.19
N ASN A 66 21.16 -6.67 23.64
CA ASN A 66 20.51 -6.28 24.90
C ASN A 66 20.08 -7.44 25.82
N GLY A 67 20.67 -8.64 25.71
CA GLY A 67 20.32 -9.81 26.53
C GLY A 67 18.94 -10.44 26.22
N ASP A 68 18.04 -9.68 25.60
CA ASP A 68 16.78 -10.14 24.99
C ASP A 68 17.02 -10.83 23.65
N CYS A 69 16.08 -11.64 23.15
CA CYS A 69 16.26 -12.27 21.85
C CYS A 69 15.98 -11.28 20.71
N GLN A 70 16.96 -11.06 19.85
CA GLN A 70 16.86 -10.16 18.71
C GLN A 70 16.41 -10.91 17.45
N PHE A 71 15.45 -10.34 16.75
CA PHE A 71 14.91 -10.85 15.50
C PHE A 71 15.02 -9.80 14.41
N SER A 72 15.24 -10.26 13.17
CA SER A 72 15.34 -9.41 12.00
C SER A 72 14.32 -9.80 10.94
N ILE A 73 13.74 -8.80 10.31
CA ILE A 73 12.89 -8.96 9.12
C ILE A 73 13.40 -8.01 8.04
N THR A 74 13.51 -8.53 6.82
CA THR A 74 13.85 -7.69 5.66
C THR A 74 12.56 -7.11 5.12
N VAL A 75 12.57 -5.80 4.89
CA VAL A 75 11.47 -5.03 4.33
C VAL A 75 11.94 -4.48 3.00
N ARG A 76 11.13 -4.62 1.96
CA ARG A 76 11.44 -4.19 0.61
C ARG A 76 10.33 -3.31 0.06
N ASN A 77 10.71 -2.30 -0.71
CA ASN A 77 9.77 -1.61 -1.58
C ASN A 77 9.70 -2.33 -2.93
N PHE A 78 8.59 -3.05 -3.15
CA PHE A 78 8.24 -3.73 -4.40
C PHE A 78 7.56 -2.81 -5.42
N GLY A 79 7.22 -1.58 -5.02
CA GLY A 79 6.59 -0.59 -5.88
C GLY A 79 7.59 0.10 -6.80
N GLU A 80 7.07 0.71 -7.87
CA GLU A 80 7.86 1.51 -8.82
C GLU A 80 8.06 2.96 -8.33
N LEU A 81 7.38 3.36 -7.25
CA LEU A 81 7.52 4.68 -6.63
C LEU A 81 8.22 4.60 -5.27
N PRO A 82 8.96 5.65 -4.88
CA PRO A 82 9.53 5.75 -3.55
C PRO A 82 8.43 5.91 -2.48
N ALA A 83 8.62 5.25 -1.33
CA ALA A 83 7.79 5.45 -0.16
C ALA A 83 8.44 6.51 0.74
N SER A 84 7.77 7.64 0.91
CA SER A 84 8.24 8.75 1.74
C SER A 84 7.84 8.50 3.19
N GLY A 85 8.84 8.32 4.07
CA GLY A 85 8.63 8.20 5.52
C GLY A 85 7.93 6.91 5.94
N VAL A 86 8.61 5.77 5.78
CA VAL A 86 8.10 4.48 6.25
C VAL A 86 8.30 4.35 7.76
N THR A 87 7.26 4.00 8.52
CA THR A 87 7.37 3.68 9.95
C THR A 87 7.05 2.22 10.17
N ALA A 88 7.95 1.49 10.84
CA ALA A 88 7.70 0.15 11.31
C ALA A 88 7.07 0.21 12.72
N LYS A 89 6.02 -0.56 12.94
CA LYS A 89 5.36 -0.74 14.23
C LYS A 89 5.42 -2.20 14.64
N PHE A 90 5.66 -2.44 15.92
CA PHE A 90 5.78 -3.78 16.47
C PHE A 90 4.95 -3.94 17.75
N ALA A 91 4.31 -5.10 17.89
CA ALA A 91 3.71 -5.55 19.14
C ALA A 91 3.80 -7.07 19.32
N LEU A 92 3.81 -7.48 20.58
CA LEU A 92 3.94 -8.86 21.02
C LEU A 92 2.66 -9.30 21.74
N PHE A 93 2.10 -10.43 21.34
CA PHE A 93 0.86 -10.98 21.90
C PHE A 93 1.03 -12.45 22.32
N SER A 94 0.31 -12.85 23.35
CA SER A 94 0.23 -14.25 23.80
C SER A 94 -0.91 -15.04 23.15
N LYS A 95 -1.82 -14.35 22.45
CA LYS A 95 -2.92 -14.92 21.66
C LYS A 95 -2.90 -14.28 20.28
N LEU A 96 -3.54 -14.94 19.30
CA LEU A 96 -3.65 -14.41 17.95
C LEU A 96 -4.47 -13.10 17.99
N PRO A 97 -3.85 -11.93 17.71
CA PRO A 97 -4.58 -10.67 17.71
C PRO A 97 -5.43 -10.55 16.45
N SER A 98 -6.53 -9.79 16.54
CA SER A 98 -7.30 -9.38 15.36
C SER A 98 -6.74 -8.08 14.76
N LYS A 99 -7.01 -7.82 13.46
CA LYS A 99 -6.61 -6.57 12.79
C LYS A 99 -7.11 -5.31 13.49
N ASP A 100 -8.32 -5.36 14.05
CA ASP A 100 -8.93 -4.21 14.71
C ASP A 100 -8.28 -3.92 16.06
N GLU A 101 -7.86 -4.96 16.80
CA GLU A 101 -7.09 -4.81 18.04
C GLU A 101 -5.74 -4.11 17.79
N LEU A 102 -5.11 -4.36 16.64
CA LEU A 102 -3.86 -3.71 16.26
C LEU A 102 -4.01 -2.22 16.00
N LYS A 103 -5.20 -1.73 15.62
CA LYS A 103 -5.45 -0.29 15.45
C LYS A 103 -5.53 0.44 16.78
N THR A 104 -5.99 -0.25 17.82
CA THR A 104 -6.15 0.31 19.18
C THR A 104 -4.95 0.08 20.09
N THR A 105 -4.08 -0.86 19.75
CA THR A 105 -2.91 -1.19 20.58
C THR A 105 -1.80 -0.16 20.36
N ASP A 106 -1.22 0.33 21.46
CA ASP A 106 -0.02 1.17 21.40
C ASP A 106 1.18 0.31 20.99
N MET A 107 1.62 0.45 19.75
CA MET A 107 2.72 -0.32 19.17
C MET A 107 4.00 0.50 19.19
N SER A 108 5.12 -0.14 19.53
CA SER A 108 6.41 0.54 19.44
C SER A 108 6.69 0.89 17.99
N SER A 109 6.93 2.17 17.73
CA SER A 109 7.10 2.70 16.38
C SER A 109 8.53 3.16 16.15
N PHE A 110 9.05 2.86 14.96
CA PHE A 110 10.39 3.25 14.53
C PHE A 110 10.35 3.75 13.10
N SER A 111 10.89 4.95 12.86
CA SER A 111 10.97 5.52 11.52
C SER A 111 12.11 4.85 10.74
N LEU A 112 11.75 4.08 9.73
CA LEU A 112 12.71 3.52 8.77
C LEU A 112 13.19 4.60 7.79
N GLY A 113 12.49 5.73 7.68
CA GLY A 113 12.78 6.77 6.71
C GLY A 113 12.35 6.39 5.28
N PRO A 114 12.82 7.09 4.24
CA PRO A 114 12.38 6.87 2.87
C PRO A 114 12.87 5.53 2.30
N MET A 115 12.05 4.83 1.54
CA MET A 115 12.41 3.58 0.85
C MET A 115 12.24 3.72 -0.66
N LEU A 116 13.35 3.66 -1.40
CA LEU A 116 13.35 3.74 -2.86
C LEU A 116 12.85 2.42 -3.50
N PRO A 117 12.39 2.45 -4.76
CA PRO A 117 12.03 1.23 -5.49
C PRO A 117 13.15 0.19 -5.45
N GLY A 118 12.82 -1.04 -5.07
CA GLY A 118 13.77 -2.14 -4.96
C GLY A 118 14.72 -2.07 -3.77
N MET A 119 14.63 -1.05 -2.90
CA MET A 119 15.47 -0.92 -1.71
C MET A 119 15.03 -1.89 -0.62
N ASP A 120 16.03 -2.58 -0.04
CA ASP A 120 15.87 -3.46 1.10
C ASP A 120 16.37 -2.76 2.37
N LYS A 121 15.59 -2.87 3.45
CA LYS A 121 15.98 -2.47 4.80
C LYS A 121 15.76 -3.60 5.77
N GLN A 122 16.66 -3.75 6.72
CA GLN A 122 16.47 -4.69 7.82
C GLN A 122 15.89 -3.95 9.01
N TYR A 123 14.74 -4.43 9.49
CA TYR A 123 14.14 -3.97 10.74
C TYR A 123 14.41 -5.01 11.82
N TRP A 124 14.88 -4.53 12.97
CA TRP A 124 15.17 -5.37 14.12
C TRP A 124 14.17 -5.08 15.23
N PHE A 125 13.69 -6.15 15.85
CA PHE A 125 12.82 -6.06 17.01
C PHE A 125 13.25 -7.08 18.06
N PHE A 126 12.85 -6.83 19.30
CA PHE A 126 13.29 -7.59 20.46
C PHE A 126 12.10 -8.30 21.09
N ILE A 127 12.34 -9.55 21.49
CA ILE A 127 11.40 -10.34 22.28
C ILE A 127 12.09 -10.69 23.60
N PRO A 128 11.43 -10.44 24.75
CA PRO A 128 11.95 -10.82 26.05
C PRO A 128 12.40 -12.29 26.07
N ASN A 129 13.62 -12.53 26.56
CA ASN A 129 14.26 -13.85 26.48
C ASN A 129 13.47 -14.93 27.25
N ASP A 130 12.88 -14.54 28.38
CA ASP A 130 12.00 -15.40 29.19
C ASP A 130 10.80 -15.91 28.40
N LYS A 131 10.09 -15.00 27.69
CA LYS A 131 8.96 -15.36 26.84
C LYS A 131 9.39 -16.25 25.68
N TRP A 132 10.46 -15.85 24.98
CA TRP A 132 10.95 -16.62 23.84
C TRP A 132 11.33 -18.05 24.24
N LYS A 133 12.03 -18.25 25.36
CA LYS A 133 12.39 -19.58 25.85
C LYS A 133 11.16 -20.44 26.12
N LYS A 134 10.16 -19.92 26.82
CA LYS A 134 8.90 -20.64 27.06
C LYS A 134 8.19 -21.04 25.77
N ALA A 135 8.24 -20.18 24.75
CA ALA A 135 7.66 -20.49 23.45
C ALA A 135 8.47 -21.52 22.66
N ALA A 136 9.80 -21.47 22.75
CA ALA A 136 10.70 -22.47 22.18
C ALA A 136 10.54 -23.84 22.86
N ASP A 137 10.24 -23.86 24.16
CA ASP A 137 9.97 -25.06 24.94
C ASP A 137 8.52 -25.57 24.78
N GLY A 138 7.70 -24.88 23.98
CA GLY A 138 6.30 -25.24 23.70
C GLY A 138 5.33 -24.98 24.86
N GLN A 139 5.75 -24.26 25.90
CA GLN A 139 4.94 -23.95 27.08
C GLN A 139 3.97 -22.80 26.84
N GLU A 140 4.32 -21.84 25.99
CA GLU A 140 3.50 -20.67 25.66
C GLU A 140 3.49 -20.42 24.14
N LYS A 141 2.45 -19.75 23.65
CA LYS A 141 2.41 -19.28 22.26
C LYS A 141 2.81 -17.81 22.19
N ILE A 142 3.59 -17.47 21.18
CA ILE A 142 3.96 -16.09 20.89
C ILE A 142 3.48 -15.72 19.49
N PHE A 143 2.81 -14.58 19.44
CA PHE A 143 2.40 -13.92 18.21
C PHE A 143 3.09 -12.56 18.12
N THR A 144 3.65 -12.26 16.95
CA THR A 144 4.23 -10.96 16.63
C THR A 144 3.37 -10.28 15.59
N ALA A 145 3.04 -9.01 15.83
CA ALA A 145 2.41 -8.15 14.85
C ALA A 145 3.43 -7.12 14.38
N LEU A 146 3.61 -7.03 13.07
CA LEU A 146 4.41 -6.03 12.41
C LEU A 146 3.53 -5.24 11.47
N TYR A 147 3.58 -3.93 11.56
CA TYR A 147 2.81 -3.05 10.67
C TYR A 147 3.72 -1.95 10.13
N PHE A 148 3.78 -1.84 8.81
CA PHE A 148 4.57 -0.81 8.13
C PHE A 148 3.61 0.22 7.58
N ASP A 149 3.65 1.45 8.12
CA ASP A 149 2.91 2.56 7.54
C ASP A 149 3.79 3.38 6.60
N TYR A 150 3.18 3.94 5.56
CA TYR A 150 3.84 4.80 4.61
C TYR A 150 2.84 5.71 3.90
N ALA A 151 3.31 6.87 3.41
CA ALA A 151 2.49 7.77 2.63
C ALA A 151 2.50 7.38 1.14
N ALA A 152 1.32 7.35 0.52
CA ALA A 152 1.13 7.16 -0.91
C ALA A 152 0.08 8.16 -1.43
N SER A 153 0.45 8.99 -2.42
CA SER A 153 -0.45 9.96 -3.06
C SER A 153 -1.25 10.86 -2.10
N GLY A 154 -0.63 11.28 -0.99
CA GLY A 154 -1.26 12.13 0.03
C GLY A 154 -2.08 11.40 1.10
N ASN A 155 -2.25 10.08 0.96
CA ASN A 155 -2.94 9.25 1.92
C ASN A 155 -2.01 8.29 2.67
N LYS A 156 -2.49 7.71 3.77
CA LYS A 156 -1.76 6.68 4.53
C LYS A 156 -2.10 5.30 3.98
N SER A 157 -1.08 4.58 3.54
CA SER A 157 -1.16 3.15 3.23
C SER A 157 -0.34 2.38 4.26
N GLY A 158 -0.56 1.07 4.33
CA GLY A 158 0.28 0.23 5.16
C GLY A 158 0.21 -1.24 4.79
N TYR A 159 1.13 -1.98 5.39
CA TYR A 159 1.24 -3.42 5.24
C TYR A 159 1.38 -4.06 6.61
N GLY A 160 0.46 -4.96 6.93
CA GLY A 160 0.40 -5.65 8.21
C GLY A 160 0.69 -7.14 8.07
N ILE A 161 1.36 -7.68 9.09
CA ILE A 161 1.70 -9.09 9.20
C ILE A 161 1.50 -9.53 10.65
N ILE A 162 0.82 -10.65 10.84
CA ILE A 162 0.77 -11.38 12.11
C ILE A 162 1.47 -12.72 11.92
N SER A 163 2.41 -13.03 12.81
CA SER A 163 3.19 -14.27 12.74
C SER A 163 3.15 -15.02 14.07
N GLU A 164 3.00 -16.34 14.02
CA GLU A 164 3.09 -17.23 15.20
C GLU A 164 4.47 -17.87 15.25
N TYR A 165 5.11 -17.90 16.42
CA TYR A 165 6.34 -18.66 16.60
C TYR A 165 6.02 -20.16 16.64
N ASN A 166 6.66 -20.94 15.76
CA ASN A 166 6.58 -22.39 15.75
C ASN A 166 7.85 -22.97 16.38
N ALA A 167 7.69 -23.71 17.48
CA ALA A 167 8.78 -24.32 18.23
C ALA A 167 9.51 -25.41 17.44
N ASP A 168 8.78 -26.23 16.69
CA ASP A 168 9.33 -27.35 15.91
C ASP A 168 10.22 -26.84 14.76
N ALA A 169 9.72 -25.85 14.03
CA ALA A 169 10.44 -25.20 12.92
C ALA A 169 11.44 -24.15 13.41
N LYS A 170 11.45 -23.82 14.70
CA LYS A 170 12.23 -22.75 15.34
C LYS A 170 12.13 -21.40 14.62
N ASN A 171 10.98 -21.12 14.01
CA ASN A 171 10.80 -19.97 13.14
C ASN A 171 9.38 -19.38 13.27
N PHE A 172 9.21 -18.13 12.87
CA PHE A 172 7.90 -17.50 12.78
C PHE A 172 7.20 -17.89 11.47
N ILE A 173 5.93 -18.26 11.59
CA ILE A 173 5.04 -18.58 10.48
C ILE A 173 4.00 -17.48 10.36
N HIS A 174 3.94 -16.83 9.20
CA HIS A 174 2.95 -15.80 8.91
C HIS A 174 1.54 -16.43 8.87
N LYS A 175 0.65 -15.93 9.71
CA LYS A 175 -0.75 -16.37 9.80
C LYS A 175 -1.69 -15.48 9.02
N GLU A 176 -1.43 -14.18 9.08
CA GLU A 176 -2.25 -13.19 8.41
C GLU A 176 -1.38 -12.09 7.84
N MET A 177 -1.71 -11.65 6.62
CA MET A 177 -1.06 -10.56 5.92
C MET A 177 -2.15 -9.72 5.27
N TRP A 178 -2.00 -8.40 5.30
CA TRP A 178 -2.93 -7.50 4.64
C TRP A 178 -2.26 -6.20 4.22
N ILE A 179 -2.92 -5.52 3.30
CA ILE A 179 -2.55 -4.19 2.84
C ILE A 179 -3.70 -3.29 3.23
N ASP A 180 -3.41 -2.22 3.97
CA ASP A 180 -4.33 -1.13 4.18
C ASP A 180 -4.09 -0.10 3.08
N ASP A 181 -5.06 0.07 2.20
CA ASP A 181 -5.05 1.13 1.18
C ASP A 181 -6.12 2.15 1.56
N SER A 182 -5.70 3.40 1.76
CA SER A 182 -6.61 4.52 2.03
C SER A 182 -7.77 4.72 1.06
N LYS A 183 -7.72 4.10 -0.13
CA LYS A 183 -8.74 4.24 -1.18
C LYS A 183 -9.60 2.98 -1.37
N LEU A 184 -9.33 1.89 -0.63
CA LEU A 184 -10.15 0.67 -0.57
C LEU A 184 -10.89 0.60 0.76
#